data_AF-A0A9E0Y9Y4-F1
#
_entry.id   AF-A0A9E0Y9Y4-F1
#
_cell.length_a   1.000
_cell.length_b   1.000
_cell.length_c   1.000
_cell.angle_alpha   90.00
_cell.angle_beta   90.00
_cell.angle_gamma   90.00
#
_symmetry.space_group_name_H-M   'P 1'
#
loop_
_entity.id
_entity.type
_entity.pdbx_description
1 polymer ?
#
loop_
_entity_poly.entity_id
_entity_poly.type
_entity_poly.pdbx_seq_one_letter_code
_entity_poly.pdbx_strand_id
1 'polypeptide(L)'
;MKYLRLTCLWGAIFFGASLGLSFGASAVAPFLGYSTDAFVTDRVGVFPTFRFYRGGAYASITESTLSHVFEDRLRGVSLGRGLSKRLAHHLYELCVRHRMDPAFVLSVIQVESSFRADAVSSAGAVGLMQLMPGTARRLGARHVTVKALQDPFLNLELGVTYLRNLRVRYAGLSAYYPLAAYNLGPHRLDTLRAKPTFKPEKTLRYYEEIMRGVGDWRRYGSQAQARFERELSTMPARRSALKAKPDVQSKPVDPA
;
A
#
# COMPACT_ATOMS: atom_id res chain seq x y z
N MET A 1 42.32 -34.12 -46.15
CA MET A 1 41.59 -33.58 -47.34
C MET A 1 40.36 -32.82 -46.81
N LYS A 2 39.93 -31.64 -47.29
CA LYS A 2 39.64 -31.16 -48.68
C LYS A 2 38.57 -32.03 -49.35
N TYR A 3 37.42 -31.55 -49.84
CA TYR A 3 36.80 -30.20 -49.95
C TYR A 3 35.29 -30.33 -49.55
N LEU A 4 34.29 -29.44 -49.77
CA LEU A 4 34.14 -28.25 -50.62
C LEU A 4 33.21 -27.17 -49.98
N ARG A 5 32.10 -26.81 -50.63
CA ARG A 5 31.18 -25.68 -50.36
C ARG A 5 29.86 -25.90 -51.13
N LEU A 6 28.77 -25.17 -50.79
CA LEU A 6 28.16 -24.18 -51.70
C LEU A 6 27.17 -23.23 -50.99
N THR A 7 26.70 -22.20 -51.71
CA THR A 7 25.96 -21.02 -51.22
C THR A 7 25.03 -20.43 -52.29
N CYS A 8 23.88 -19.87 -51.92
CA CYS A 8 23.08 -18.81 -52.60
C CYS A 8 21.76 -18.62 -51.80
N LEU A 9 21.16 -17.44 -51.54
CA LEU A 9 21.43 -16.02 -51.85
C LEU A 9 20.91 -15.46 -53.20
N TRP A 10 19.65 -15.01 -53.20
CA TRP A 10 18.94 -14.00 -54.03
C TRP A 10 17.92 -13.30 -53.07
N GLY A 11 17.41 -12.07 -53.20
CA GLY A 11 17.42 -11.06 -54.27
C GLY A 11 16.02 -10.92 -54.92
N ALA A 12 15.36 -9.75 -55.11
CA ALA A 12 15.62 -8.35 -54.69
C ALA A 12 14.35 -7.44 -54.90
N ILE A 13 14.39 -6.17 -54.43
CA ILE A 13 13.91 -4.86 -55.03
C ILE A 13 12.65 -4.87 -55.94
N PHE A 14 11.61 -3.99 -55.89
CA PHE A 14 11.34 -2.63 -55.33
C PHE A 14 9.84 -2.56 -54.81
N PHE A 15 9.01 -1.50 -54.63
CA PHE A 15 8.90 -0.01 -54.77
C PHE A 15 7.75 0.47 -53.78
N GLY A 16 7.29 1.71 -53.55
CA GLY A 16 7.72 3.10 -53.88
C GLY A 16 6.57 4.08 -54.24
N ALA A 17 6.01 4.88 -53.30
CA ALA A 17 5.05 6.00 -53.56
C ALA A 17 4.92 7.02 -52.39
N SER A 18 4.47 8.26 -52.64
CA SER A 18 4.26 9.35 -51.62
C SER A 18 3.39 10.51 -52.18
N LEU A 19 2.71 11.31 -51.31
CA LEU A 19 2.39 12.77 -51.38
C LEU A 19 1.07 13.21 -50.67
N GLY A 20 0.97 14.50 -50.28
CA GLY A 20 -0.21 15.19 -49.68
C GLY A 20 -0.01 15.56 -48.18
N LEU A 21 0.06 16.80 -47.67
CA LEU A 21 -0.64 18.11 -47.89
C LEU A 21 -2.14 18.08 -47.46
N SER A 22 -2.69 19.02 -46.67
CA SER A 22 -2.09 20.20 -45.99
C SER A 22 -2.92 20.72 -44.79
N PHE A 23 -2.31 21.65 -44.03
CA PHE A 23 -2.80 22.59 -42.99
C PHE A 23 -4.27 22.59 -42.47
N GLY A 24 -4.38 22.71 -41.14
CA GLY A 24 -5.54 23.28 -40.43
C GLY A 24 -5.22 23.52 -38.95
N ALA A 25 -5.47 24.71 -38.39
CA ALA A 25 -5.03 25.07 -37.04
C ALA A 25 -6.05 25.91 -36.25
N SER A 26 -6.40 25.48 -35.03
CA SER A 26 -6.63 26.37 -33.87
C SER A 26 -6.96 25.63 -32.56
N ALA A 27 -6.27 26.06 -31.49
CA ALA A 27 -6.74 26.21 -30.10
C ALA A 27 -7.02 24.98 -29.18
N VAL A 28 -6.94 25.32 -27.88
CA VAL A 28 -7.35 24.58 -26.67
C VAL A 28 -6.59 23.30 -26.30
N ALA A 29 -5.66 23.47 -25.35
CA ALA A 29 -5.27 22.45 -24.37
C ALA A 29 -5.85 22.83 -22.98
N PRO A 30 -5.89 21.94 -21.96
CA PRO A 30 -5.33 20.59 -21.90
C PRO A 30 -6.36 19.51 -21.46
N PHE A 31 -5.85 18.40 -20.91
CA PHE A 31 -6.51 17.35 -20.09
C PHE A 31 -6.73 15.99 -20.79
N LEU A 32 -6.47 14.90 -20.04
CA LEU A 32 -6.65 13.46 -20.40
C LEU A 32 -5.86 12.90 -21.61
N GLY A 33 -4.54 13.10 -21.63
CA GLY A 33 -3.65 12.27 -22.46
C GLY A 33 -3.45 10.86 -21.86
N TYR A 34 -4.27 9.89 -22.26
CA TYR A 34 -4.01 8.46 -22.03
C TYR A 34 -3.20 7.89 -23.20
N SER A 35 -2.09 7.21 -22.89
CA SER A 35 -1.29 6.45 -23.85
C SER A 35 -1.28 4.98 -23.43
N THR A 36 -1.40 4.08 -24.41
CA THR A 36 -1.30 2.63 -24.23
C THR A 36 0.16 2.18 -24.07
N ASP A 37 0.35 0.88 -23.88
CA ASP A 37 1.62 0.16 -24.13
C ASP A 37 2.76 0.30 -23.09
N ALA A 38 2.55 -0.36 -21.93
CA ALA A 38 3.64 -0.87 -21.09
C ALA A 38 3.21 -2.11 -20.29
N PHE A 39 3.31 -3.31 -20.89
CA PHE A 39 3.16 -4.57 -20.13
C PHE A 39 4.43 -4.87 -19.33
N VAL A 40 4.33 -4.85 -18.00
CA VAL A 40 5.41 -5.32 -17.11
C VAL A 40 4.87 -6.38 -16.16
N THR A 41 5.54 -7.53 -16.13
CA THR A 41 5.32 -8.61 -15.15
C THR A 41 6.45 -8.59 -14.12
N ASP A 42 6.09 -8.68 -12.83
CA ASP A 42 7.05 -8.92 -11.75
C ASP A 42 6.98 -10.40 -11.35
N ARG A 43 8.13 -11.05 -11.16
CA ARG A 43 8.25 -12.51 -10.96
C ARG A 43 8.02 -12.92 -9.49
N VAL A 44 7.03 -12.30 -8.85
CA VAL A 44 6.58 -12.58 -7.47
C VAL A 44 5.15 -13.09 -7.53
N GLY A 45 5.01 -14.41 -7.69
CA GLY A 45 3.80 -15.05 -8.22
C GLY A 45 2.50 -14.88 -7.43
N VAL A 46 1.42 -14.67 -8.20
CA VAL A 46 0.01 -15.02 -7.94
C VAL A 46 -0.55 -14.66 -6.55
N PHE A 47 -0.29 -13.44 -6.09
CA PHE A 47 -1.31 -12.65 -5.38
C PHE A 47 -1.56 -11.35 -6.14
N PRO A 48 -2.68 -10.63 -5.90
CA PRO A 48 -2.83 -9.27 -6.37
C PRO A 48 -1.81 -8.35 -5.69
N THR A 49 -0.61 -8.26 -6.28
CA THR A 49 0.26 -7.10 -6.16
C THR A 49 -0.49 -5.95 -6.81
N PHE A 50 -1.19 -5.16 -5.99
CA PHE A 50 -2.06 -4.09 -6.47
C PHE A 50 -1.28 -3.17 -7.43
N ARG A 51 -1.75 -3.13 -8.68
CA ARG A 51 -1.07 -2.44 -9.79
C ARG A 51 -1.26 -0.93 -9.63
N PHE A 52 -0.45 -0.33 -8.77
CA PHE A 52 -0.19 1.09 -8.84
C PHE A 52 0.45 1.40 -10.20
N TYR A 53 -0.20 2.26 -10.98
CA TYR A 53 0.43 3.52 -11.37
C TYR A 53 -0.60 4.55 -11.85
N ARG A 54 -0.40 5.79 -11.36
CA ARG A 54 -0.62 7.05 -12.10
C ARG A 54 -2.03 7.30 -12.67
N GLY A 55 -2.96 7.73 -11.81
CA GLY A 55 -4.25 8.30 -12.21
C GLY A 55 -5.05 8.85 -11.03
N GLY A 56 -5.27 8.03 -10.00
CA GLY A 56 -5.92 8.44 -8.76
C GLY A 56 -5.96 7.30 -7.73
N ALA A 57 -6.07 7.69 -6.46
CA ALA A 57 -6.38 6.88 -5.26
C ALA A 57 -5.61 5.55 -5.03
N TYR A 58 -5.00 5.45 -3.85
CA TYR A 58 -5.10 4.20 -3.06
C TYR A 58 -6.60 4.00 -2.80
N ALA A 59 -7.26 3.11 -3.54
CA ALA A 59 -8.72 3.09 -3.69
C ALA A 59 -9.48 2.56 -2.45
N SER A 60 -9.49 3.36 -1.38
CA SER A 60 -10.50 3.45 -0.30
C SER A 60 -9.93 4.17 0.93
N ILE A 61 -8.69 3.88 1.32
CA ILE A 61 -8.14 4.29 2.62
C ILE A 61 -7.03 5.34 2.46
N THR A 62 -7.38 6.58 2.79
CA THR A 62 -6.49 7.75 2.88
C THR A 62 -5.88 7.88 4.28
N GLU A 63 -4.91 8.80 4.45
CA GLU A 63 -4.41 9.17 5.78
C GLU A 63 -5.53 9.73 6.70
N SER A 64 -6.50 10.48 6.16
CA SER A 64 -7.65 10.97 6.94
C SER A 64 -8.55 9.82 7.42
N THR A 65 -8.85 8.85 6.56
CA THR A 65 -9.57 7.63 6.95
C THR A 65 -8.79 6.84 8.01
N LEU A 66 -7.47 6.69 7.88
CA LEU A 66 -6.63 6.08 8.92
C LEU A 66 -6.66 6.85 10.25
N SER A 67 -6.68 8.19 10.20
CA SER A 67 -6.76 9.03 11.40
C SER A 67 -8.04 8.76 12.18
N HIS A 68 -9.18 8.68 11.50
CA HIS A 68 -10.46 8.34 12.13
C HIS A 68 -10.51 6.90 12.65
N VAL A 69 -9.90 5.93 11.96
CA VAL A 69 -9.80 4.54 12.46
C VAL A 69 -8.96 4.47 13.75
N PHE A 70 -7.85 5.20 13.83
CA PHE A 70 -7.06 5.28 15.07
C PHE A 70 -7.67 6.22 16.14
N GLU A 71 -8.69 7.00 15.81
CA GLU A 71 -9.46 7.83 16.75
C GLU A 71 -10.61 7.02 17.38
N ASP A 72 -11.31 6.21 16.58
CA ASP A 72 -12.37 5.28 16.97
C ASP A 72 -11.86 4.05 17.75
N ARG A 73 -10.72 3.46 17.33
CA ARG A 73 -10.37 2.08 17.73
C ARG A 73 -9.15 1.92 18.62
N LEU A 74 -8.23 2.88 18.64
CA LEU A 74 -6.95 2.72 19.34
C LEU A 74 -7.17 2.62 20.86
N ARG A 75 -6.69 1.51 21.45
CA ARG A 75 -6.87 1.17 22.86
C ARG A 75 -5.54 0.80 23.51
N GLY A 76 -5.47 0.88 24.85
CA GLY A 76 -4.26 0.50 25.61
C GLY A 76 -3.16 1.57 25.67
N VAL A 77 -3.40 2.77 25.14
CA VAL A 77 -2.50 3.92 25.22
C VAL A 77 -3.26 5.16 25.69
N SER A 78 -2.58 6.05 26.42
CA SER A 78 -3.13 7.37 26.73
C SER A 78 -3.16 8.21 25.46
N LEU A 79 -4.36 8.68 25.08
CA LEU A 79 -4.58 9.42 23.84
C LEU A 79 -4.09 10.88 23.98
N GLY A 80 -2.78 11.08 23.82
CA GLY A 80 -2.20 12.41 23.65
C GLY A 80 -2.76 13.10 22.39
N ARG A 81 -2.98 14.43 22.45
CA ARG A 81 -3.55 15.20 21.33
C ARG A 81 -2.80 14.93 20.02
N GLY A 82 -3.54 14.52 18.99
CA GLY A 82 -2.99 14.22 17.65
C GLY A 82 -2.29 12.86 17.50
N LEU A 83 -2.29 11.98 18.52
CA LEU A 83 -1.68 10.65 18.45
C LEU A 83 -2.22 9.83 17.26
N SER A 84 -3.55 9.77 17.10
CA SER A 84 -4.22 9.01 16.03
C SER A 84 -3.84 9.50 14.63
N LYS A 85 -3.72 10.82 14.43
CA LYS A 85 -3.24 11.40 13.16
C LYS A 85 -1.76 11.06 12.90
N ARG A 86 -0.90 11.11 13.92
CA ARG A 86 0.52 10.74 13.79
C ARG A 86 0.69 9.24 13.46
N LEU A 87 -0.11 8.37 14.07
CA LEU A 87 -0.12 6.94 13.76
C LEU A 87 -0.69 6.63 12.37
N ALA A 88 -1.71 7.38 11.94
CA ALA A 88 -2.25 7.28 10.60
C ALA A 88 -1.22 7.63 9.52
N HIS A 89 -0.53 8.76 9.70
CA HIS A 89 0.57 9.18 8.82
C HIS A 89 1.71 8.14 8.80
N HIS A 90 2.14 7.66 9.98
CA HIS A 90 3.18 6.62 10.10
C HIS A 90 2.80 5.30 9.40
N LEU A 91 1.55 4.83 9.59
CA LEU A 91 1.05 3.65 8.89
C LEU A 91 0.91 3.88 7.37
N TYR A 92 0.51 5.08 6.94
CA TYR A 92 0.44 5.43 5.52
C TYR A 92 1.83 5.36 4.87
N GLU A 93 2.83 6.02 5.46
CA GLU A 93 4.22 6.00 5.02
C GLU A 93 4.80 4.58 4.99
N LEU A 94 4.53 3.76 6.00
CA LEU A 94 4.90 2.34 6.03
C LEU A 94 4.24 1.56 4.87
N CYS A 95 2.95 1.78 4.60
CA CYS A 95 2.25 1.13 3.51
C CYS A 95 2.83 1.53 2.14
N VAL A 96 3.15 2.80 1.93
CA VAL A 96 3.83 3.29 0.71
C VAL A 96 5.23 2.65 0.58
N ARG A 97 6.07 2.78 1.62
CA ARG A 97 7.47 2.30 1.66
C ARG A 97 7.59 0.80 1.38
N HIS A 98 6.72 -0.01 2.00
CA HIS A 98 6.75 -1.47 1.87
C HIS A 98 5.83 -2.01 0.75
N ARG A 99 5.14 -1.15 0.00
CA ARG A 99 4.12 -1.50 -1.02
C ARG A 99 3.06 -2.45 -0.46
N MET A 100 2.48 -2.07 0.67
CA MET A 100 1.41 -2.77 1.37
C MET A 100 0.08 -2.01 1.19
N ASP A 101 -1.02 -2.74 1.21
CA ASP A 101 -2.37 -2.15 1.21
C ASP A 101 -2.75 -1.78 2.66
N PRO A 102 -3.10 -0.51 2.97
CA PRO A 102 -3.59 -0.13 4.28
C PRO A 102 -4.75 -0.99 4.78
N ALA A 103 -5.69 -1.40 3.91
CA ALA A 103 -6.81 -2.26 4.30
C ALA A 103 -6.35 -3.66 4.74
N PHE A 104 -5.23 -4.15 4.19
CA PHE A 104 -4.60 -5.41 4.60
C PHE A 104 -3.91 -5.28 5.96
N VAL A 105 -3.20 -4.17 6.20
CA VAL A 105 -2.54 -3.95 7.50
C VAL A 105 -3.55 -3.70 8.61
N LEU A 106 -4.61 -2.90 8.37
CA LEU A 106 -5.73 -2.75 9.31
C LEU A 106 -6.43 -4.07 9.61
N SER A 107 -6.58 -4.95 8.61
CA SER A 107 -7.16 -6.29 8.81
C SER A 107 -6.29 -7.16 9.73
N VAL A 108 -4.96 -7.13 9.56
CA VAL A 108 -4.03 -7.79 10.49
C VAL A 108 -4.15 -7.20 11.91
N ILE A 109 -4.13 -5.87 12.07
CA ILE A 109 -4.27 -5.22 13.39
C ILE A 109 -5.61 -5.58 14.07
N GLN A 110 -6.70 -5.66 13.29
CA GLN A 110 -8.03 -6.02 13.78
C GLN A 110 -8.06 -7.46 14.33
N VAL A 111 -7.41 -8.40 13.66
CA VAL A 111 -7.36 -9.83 14.06
C VAL A 111 -6.36 -10.07 15.19
N GLU A 112 -5.17 -9.47 15.12
CA GLU A 112 -4.10 -9.70 16.10
C GLU A 112 -4.39 -9.05 17.47
N SER A 113 -4.93 -7.82 17.50
CA SER A 113 -5.10 -7.06 18.76
C SER A 113 -6.46 -6.40 18.94
N SER A 114 -7.30 -6.33 17.91
CA SER A 114 -8.46 -5.43 17.87
C SER A 114 -8.09 -3.99 18.28
N PHE A 115 -6.98 -3.49 17.72
CA PHE A 115 -6.42 -2.15 17.95
C PHE A 115 -5.94 -1.86 19.38
N ARG A 116 -5.70 -2.90 20.20
CA ARG A 116 -5.05 -2.78 21.52
C ARG A 116 -3.52 -2.71 21.39
N ALA A 117 -2.96 -1.52 21.57
CA ALA A 117 -1.51 -1.31 21.63
C ALA A 117 -0.85 -1.91 22.89
N ASP A 118 -1.62 -2.14 23.96
CA ASP A 118 -1.14 -2.77 25.20
C ASP A 118 -1.16 -4.30 25.18
N ALA A 119 -1.81 -4.93 24.19
CA ALA A 119 -2.13 -6.35 24.21
C ALA A 119 -0.89 -7.24 24.34
N VAL A 120 -0.92 -8.19 25.29
CA VAL A 120 0.05 -9.28 25.43
C VAL A 120 -0.71 -10.60 25.42
N SER A 121 -0.38 -11.50 24.49
CA SER A 121 -0.96 -12.85 24.45
C SER A 121 -0.29 -13.79 25.46
N SER A 122 -0.95 -14.91 25.76
CA SER A 122 -0.40 -15.99 26.60
C SER A 122 0.90 -16.61 26.05
N ALA A 123 1.17 -16.46 24.75
CA ALA A 123 2.42 -16.86 24.11
C ALA A 123 3.53 -15.79 24.20
N GLY A 124 3.23 -14.60 24.74
CA GLY A 124 4.17 -13.48 24.84
C GLY A 124 4.33 -12.64 23.57
N ALA A 125 3.35 -12.68 22.65
CA ALA A 125 3.27 -11.75 21.52
C ALA A 125 2.70 -10.40 21.99
N VAL A 126 3.13 -9.27 21.38
CA VAL A 126 2.91 -7.93 21.96
C VAL A 126 2.39 -6.90 20.94
N GLY A 127 1.47 -6.05 21.39
CA GLY A 127 1.01 -4.81 20.74
C GLY A 127 0.10 -5.01 19.53
N LEU A 128 -0.08 -3.94 18.76
CA LEU A 128 -1.08 -3.82 17.68
C LEU A 128 -1.05 -4.96 16.66
N MET A 129 0.13 -5.46 16.33
CA MET A 129 0.36 -6.52 15.34
C MET A 129 0.91 -7.82 15.97
N GLN A 130 0.76 -7.98 17.29
CA GLN A 130 1.20 -9.15 18.07
C GLN A 130 2.60 -9.67 17.68
N LEU A 131 3.61 -8.82 17.84
CA LEU A 131 4.99 -9.20 17.59
C LEU A 131 5.57 -9.99 18.76
N MET A 132 6.06 -11.19 18.47
CA MET A 132 6.95 -11.92 19.38
C MET A 132 8.25 -11.13 19.60
N PRO A 133 8.72 -10.90 20.84
CA PRO A 133 9.98 -10.20 21.10
C PRO A 133 11.20 -10.82 20.40
N GLY A 134 11.22 -12.14 20.22
CA GLY A 134 12.26 -12.82 19.43
C GLY A 134 12.23 -12.51 17.93
N THR A 135 11.07 -12.16 17.37
CA THR A 135 10.95 -11.65 15.99
C THR A 135 11.43 -10.20 15.91
N ALA A 136 10.99 -9.34 16.83
CA ALA A 136 11.42 -7.95 16.89
C ALA A 136 12.96 -7.81 17.00
N ARG A 137 13.62 -8.64 17.83
CA ARG A 137 15.10 -8.68 17.91
C ARG A 137 15.78 -9.08 16.59
N ARG A 138 15.21 -10.02 15.83
CA ARG A 138 15.72 -10.41 14.50
C ARG A 138 15.56 -9.32 13.44
N LEU A 139 14.67 -8.36 13.64
CA LEU A 139 14.43 -7.22 12.76
C LEU A 139 15.29 -5.99 13.11
N GLY A 140 16.31 -6.16 13.95
CA GLY A 140 17.28 -5.13 14.33
C GLY A 140 17.06 -4.50 15.71
N ALA A 141 15.87 -4.66 16.31
CA ALA A 141 15.56 -4.12 17.64
C ALA A 141 16.16 -4.99 18.77
N ARG A 142 17.50 -5.13 18.79
CA ARG A 142 18.25 -6.15 19.56
C ARG A 142 17.94 -6.19 21.06
N HIS A 143 17.70 -5.04 21.69
CA HIS A 143 17.45 -4.89 23.12
C HIS A 143 15.99 -4.54 23.45
N VAL A 144 15.05 -4.81 22.52
CA VAL A 144 13.64 -4.44 22.70
C VAL A 144 12.97 -5.21 23.85
N THR A 145 12.30 -4.45 24.72
CA THR A 145 11.53 -4.98 25.86
C THR A 145 10.07 -5.18 25.47
N VAL A 146 9.31 -5.94 26.28
CA VAL A 146 7.84 -6.03 26.14
C VAL A 146 7.20 -4.65 26.22
N LYS A 147 7.67 -3.76 27.11
CA LYS A 147 7.12 -2.41 27.25
C LYS A 147 7.41 -1.54 26.02
N ALA A 148 8.56 -1.69 25.39
CA ALA A 148 8.86 -1.01 24.12
C ALA A 148 7.96 -1.49 22.96
N LEU A 149 7.60 -2.78 22.92
CA LEU A 149 6.65 -3.29 21.91
C LEU A 149 5.18 -2.88 22.15
N GLN A 150 4.85 -2.27 23.29
CA GLN A 150 3.56 -1.61 23.51
C GLN A 150 3.51 -0.18 22.93
N ASP A 151 4.63 0.38 22.45
CA ASP A 151 4.58 1.60 21.63
C ASP A 151 4.00 1.27 20.25
N PRO A 152 2.86 1.88 19.84
CA PRO A 152 2.25 1.59 18.56
C PRO A 152 3.12 2.01 17.36
N PHE A 153 4.01 3.01 17.46
CA PHE A 153 4.87 3.39 16.34
C PHE A 153 5.92 2.30 16.03
N LEU A 154 6.66 1.86 17.05
CA LEU A 154 7.63 0.77 16.92
C LEU A 154 6.97 -0.56 16.54
N ASN A 155 5.78 -0.85 17.09
CA ASN A 155 5.04 -2.07 16.78
C ASN A 155 4.61 -2.13 15.29
N LEU A 156 4.12 -1.02 14.73
CA LEU A 156 3.74 -0.91 13.31
C LEU A 156 4.96 -0.98 12.38
N GLU A 157 6.04 -0.25 12.69
CA GLU A 157 7.28 -0.24 11.88
C GLU A 157 7.87 -1.65 11.74
N LEU A 158 7.98 -2.38 12.86
CA LEU A 158 8.47 -3.76 12.87
C LEU A 158 7.44 -4.75 12.28
N GLY A 159 6.14 -4.54 12.48
CA GLY A 159 5.08 -5.45 12.04
C GLY A 159 4.84 -5.42 10.53
N VAL A 160 4.78 -4.22 9.94
CA VAL A 160 4.69 -4.05 8.49
C VAL A 160 5.98 -4.53 7.82
N THR A 161 7.14 -4.26 8.40
CA THR A 161 8.42 -4.81 7.93
C THR A 161 8.43 -6.33 7.96
N TYR A 162 7.92 -6.97 9.03
CA TYR A 162 7.86 -8.43 9.12
C TYR A 162 6.90 -9.03 8.08
N LEU A 163 5.69 -8.47 7.89
CA LEU A 163 4.77 -8.88 6.83
C LEU A 163 5.41 -8.76 5.44
N ARG A 164 6.15 -7.68 5.16
CA ARG A 164 6.86 -7.51 3.89
C ARG A 164 7.95 -8.56 3.71
N ASN A 165 8.74 -8.85 4.75
CA ASN A 165 9.79 -9.87 4.70
C ASN A 165 9.21 -11.28 4.47
N LEU A 166 8.04 -11.60 5.04
CA LEU A 166 7.35 -12.86 4.75
C LEU A 166 6.77 -12.90 3.33
N ARG A 167 6.20 -11.80 2.82
CA ARG A 167 5.77 -11.69 1.41
C ARG A 167 6.91 -11.89 0.42
N VAL A 168 8.14 -11.47 0.76
CA VAL A 168 9.34 -11.74 -0.04
C VAL A 168 9.79 -13.20 0.12
N ARG A 169 9.84 -13.76 1.34
CA ARG A 169 10.23 -15.16 1.60
C ARG A 169 9.37 -16.18 0.85
N TYR A 170 8.08 -15.90 0.69
CA TYR A 170 7.12 -16.78 0.02
C TYR A 170 6.67 -16.26 -1.35
N ALA A 171 7.51 -15.43 -2.00
CA ALA A 171 7.34 -15.05 -3.39
C ALA A 171 7.16 -16.29 -4.30
N GLY A 172 6.27 -16.20 -5.29
CA GLY A 172 5.95 -17.33 -6.18
C GLY A 172 4.83 -18.24 -5.67
N LEU A 173 4.45 -18.14 -4.39
CA LEU A 173 3.37 -18.94 -3.80
C LEU A 173 2.13 -18.09 -3.52
N SER A 174 0.97 -18.75 -3.39
CA SER A 174 -0.25 -18.12 -2.83
C SER A 174 0.06 -17.41 -1.51
N ALA A 175 -0.27 -16.14 -1.38
CA ALA A 175 -0.01 -15.35 -0.19
C ALA A 175 -0.91 -15.69 1.04
N TYR A 176 -1.61 -16.82 0.98
CA TYR A 176 -1.87 -17.64 2.17
C TYR A 176 -0.57 -17.92 2.95
N TYR A 177 0.54 -18.26 2.28
CA TYR A 177 1.79 -18.69 2.94
C TYR A 177 2.48 -17.61 3.82
N PRO A 178 2.64 -16.33 3.43
CA PRO A 178 3.06 -15.24 4.32
C PRO A 178 2.17 -15.07 5.55
N LEU A 179 0.84 -15.20 5.43
CA LEU A 179 -0.07 -15.06 6.56
C LEU A 179 -0.01 -16.28 7.49
N ALA A 180 0.01 -17.49 6.94
CA ALA A 180 0.28 -18.70 7.69
C ALA A 180 1.65 -18.65 8.40
N ALA A 181 2.67 -18.04 7.78
CA ALA A 181 4.00 -17.86 8.37
C ALA A 181 4.06 -16.75 9.42
N TYR A 182 3.18 -15.74 9.34
CA TYR A 182 3.03 -14.72 10.37
C TYR A 182 2.49 -15.38 11.65
N ASN A 183 1.42 -16.17 11.51
CA ASN A 183 0.72 -16.84 12.61
C ASN A 183 1.48 -18.05 13.19
N LEU A 184 2.03 -18.95 12.37
CA LEU A 184 2.72 -20.17 12.82
C LEU A 184 4.24 -20.01 13.03
N GLY A 185 4.82 -18.93 12.51
CA GLY A 185 6.26 -18.76 12.34
C GLY A 185 6.79 -19.43 11.06
N PRO A 186 7.66 -18.77 10.27
CA PRO A 186 8.07 -19.27 8.94
C PRO A 186 8.82 -20.60 8.99
N HIS A 187 9.72 -20.79 9.96
CA HIS A 187 10.47 -22.05 10.09
C HIS A 187 9.53 -23.24 10.35
N ARG A 188 8.50 -23.07 11.18
CA ARG A 188 7.49 -24.10 11.44
C ARG A 188 6.68 -24.40 10.18
N LEU A 189 6.28 -23.37 9.43
CA LEU A 189 5.55 -23.54 8.17
C LEU A 189 6.39 -24.28 7.12
N ASP A 190 7.68 -23.96 7.00
CA ASP A 190 8.58 -24.61 6.05
C ASP A 190 8.78 -26.09 6.40
N THR A 191 9.04 -26.40 7.68
CA THR A 191 9.14 -27.78 8.20
C THR A 191 7.84 -28.57 8.06
N LEU A 192 6.68 -27.90 8.13
CA LEU A 192 5.39 -28.54 7.87
C LEU A 192 5.17 -28.78 6.37
N ARG A 193 5.41 -27.77 5.52
CA ARG A 193 5.18 -27.83 4.06
C ARG A 193 6.12 -28.80 3.33
N ALA A 194 7.26 -29.15 3.93
CA ALA A 194 8.14 -30.20 3.43
C ALA A 194 7.58 -31.63 3.60
N LYS A 195 6.47 -31.83 4.32
CA LYS A 195 5.87 -33.15 4.55
C LYS A 195 4.76 -33.44 3.52
N PRO A 196 4.69 -34.66 2.95
CA PRO A 196 3.58 -35.05 2.06
C PRO A 196 2.18 -34.92 2.71
N THR A 197 2.11 -35.00 4.03
CA THR A 197 0.88 -34.83 4.82
C THR A 197 0.59 -33.37 5.19
N PHE A 198 1.23 -32.38 4.56
CA PHE A 198 0.92 -30.98 4.83
C PHE A 198 -0.48 -30.64 4.36
N LYS A 199 -1.31 -30.13 5.28
CA LYS A 199 -2.64 -29.64 4.98
C LYS A 199 -2.80 -28.17 5.42
N PRO A 200 -3.23 -27.25 4.53
CA PRO A 200 -3.36 -25.82 4.85
C PRO A 200 -4.37 -25.44 5.96
N GLU A 201 -5.38 -26.27 6.23
CA GLU A 201 -6.56 -25.84 7.01
C GLU A 201 -6.25 -25.28 8.40
N LYS A 202 -5.14 -25.73 9.02
CA LYS A 202 -4.68 -25.25 10.34
C LYS A 202 -4.42 -23.73 10.39
N THR A 203 -4.28 -23.06 9.26
CA THR A 203 -4.17 -21.59 9.15
C THR A 203 -5.12 -20.95 8.14
N LEU A 204 -6.01 -21.72 7.49
CA LEU A 204 -6.97 -21.15 6.53
C LEU A 204 -7.89 -20.12 7.20
N ARG A 205 -8.46 -20.42 8.37
CA ARG A 205 -9.35 -19.49 9.10
C ARG A 205 -8.71 -18.10 9.32
N TYR A 206 -7.45 -18.05 9.72
CA TYR A 206 -6.72 -16.79 9.94
C TYR A 206 -6.51 -16.02 8.62
N TYR A 207 -6.22 -16.73 7.53
CA TYR A 207 -6.13 -16.15 6.19
C TYR A 207 -7.50 -15.63 5.70
N GLU A 208 -8.56 -16.42 5.84
CA GLU A 208 -9.94 -16.10 5.44
C GLU A 208 -10.48 -14.89 6.21
N GLU A 209 -10.22 -14.83 7.51
CA GLU A 209 -10.62 -13.72 8.37
C GLU A 209 -9.93 -12.41 7.96
N ILE A 210 -8.63 -12.45 7.68
CA ILE A 210 -7.89 -11.29 7.17
C ILE A 210 -8.41 -10.86 5.80
N MET A 211 -8.67 -11.79 4.88
CA MET A 211 -9.14 -11.46 3.53
C MET A 211 -10.59 -10.96 3.52
N ARG A 212 -11.45 -11.42 4.44
CA ARG A 212 -12.76 -10.83 4.72
C ARG A 212 -12.61 -9.38 5.23
N GLY A 213 -11.80 -9.19 6.26
CA GLY A 213 -11.54 -7.86 6.83
C GLY A 213 -10.94 -6.86 5.83
N VAL A 214 -10.11 -7.31 4.87
CA VAL A 214 -9.64 -6.48 3.74
C VAL A 214 -10.82 -5.94 2.92
N GLY A 215 -11.82 -6.76 2.63
CA GLY A 215 -13.03 -6.34 1.91
C GLY A 215 -13.84 -5.32 2.71
N ASP A 216 -14.00 -5.56 4.02
CA ASP A 216 -14.76 -4.67 4.91
C ASP A 216 -14.06 -3.32 5.12
N TRP A 217 -12.73 -3.31 5.28
CA TRP A 217 -11.93 -2.08 5.38
C TRP A 217 -11.98 -1.25 4.09
N ARG A 218 -12.00 -1.89 2.91
CA ARG A 218 -12.16 -1.17 1.63
C ARG A 218 -13.56 -0.57 1.48
N ARG A 219 -14.61 -1.29 1.87
CA ARG A 219 -15.99 -0.76 1.91
C ARG A 219 -16.07 0.48 2.81
N TYR A 220 -15.52 0.39 4.02
CA TYR A 220 -15.47 1.50 4.98
C TYR A 220 -14.76 2.74 4.39
N GLY A 221 -13.56 2.56 3.80
CA GLY A 221 -12.82 3.68 3.22
C GLY A 221 -13.54 4.33 2.02
N SER A 222 -14.12 3.53 1.12
CA SER A 222 -14.92 4.07 0.00
C SER A 222 -16.16 4.83 0.48
N GLN A 223 -16.81 4.38 1.57
CA GLN A 223 -17.92 5.10 2.19
C GLN A 223 -17.47 6.41 2.86
N ALA A 224 -16.28 6.43 3.49
CA ALA A 224 -15.69 7.64 4.06
C ALA A 224 -15.34 8.68 2.97
N GLN A 225 -14.74 8.25 1.87
CA GLN A 225 -14.46 9.11 0.71
C GLN A 225 -15.75 9.68 0.10
N ALA A 226 -16.75 8.83 -0.18
CA ALA A 226 -18.04 9.26 -0.71
C ALA A 226 -18.86 10.11 0.28
N ARG A 227 -18.56 10.10 1.58
CA ARG A 227 -19.08 11.07 2.56
C ARG A 227 -18.36 12.41 2.42
N PHE A 228 -17.03 12.41 2.45
CA PHE A 228 -16.21 13.62 2.32
C PHE A 228 -16.52 14.40 1.02
N GLU A 229 -16.71 13.72 -0.11
CA GLU A 229 -17.06 14.34 -1.39
C GLU A 229 -18.45 15.00 -1.38
N ARG A 230 -19.41 14.46 -0.63
CA ARG A 230 -20.74 15.07 -0.43
C ARG A 230 -20.71 16.25 0.53
N GLU A 231 -19.89 16.18 1.59
CA GLU A 231 -19.66 17.33 2.48
C GLU A 231 -18.96 18.46 1.72
N LEU A 232 -17.94 18.16 0.92
CA LEU A 232 -17.20 19.14 0.12
C LEU A 232 -18.06 19.80 -0.98
N SER A 233 -19.00 19.06 -1.60
CA SER A 233 -19.91 19.62 -2.61
C SER A 233 -21.07 20.41 -2.04
N THR A 234 -21.39 20.24 -0.75
CA THR A 234 -22.44 21.01 -0.04
C THR A 234 -21.88 22.19 0.78
N MET A 235 -20.56 22.27 0.98
CA MET A 235 -19.93 23.44 1.59
C MET A 235 -20.17 24.72 0.76
N PRO A 236 -20.68 25.82 1.36
CA PRO A 236 -20.79 27.09 0.66
C PRO A 236 -19.40 27.56 0.25
N ALA A 237 -19.20 27.74 -1.06
CA ALA A 237 -17.87 27.89 -1.63
C ALA A 237 -17.12 29.09 -1.04
N ARG A 238 -15.81 28.91 -0.74
CA ARG A 238 -14.84 29.97 -0.37
C ARG A 238 -14.61 31.06 -1.45
N ARG A 239 -15.50 31.19 -2.43
CA ARG A 239 -15.48 32.18 -3.52
C ARG A 239 -15.59 33.64 -3.03
N SER A 240 -16.17 33.88 -1.87
CA SER A 240 -16.17 35.21 -1.22
C SER A 240 -14.84 35.52 -0.54
N ALA A 241 -14.29 34.58 0.22
CA ALA A 241 -13.09 34.77 1.04
C ALA A 241 -11.79 35.06 0.25
N LEU A 242 -11.67 34.57 -0.99
CA LEU A 242 -10.54 34.93 -1.87
C LEU A 242 -10.80 36.15 -2.78
N LYS A 243 -12.03 36.67 -2.85
CA LYS A 243 -12.36 37.90 -3.60
C LYS A 243 -12.27 39.17 -2.75
N ALA A 244 -12.06 39.04 -1.44
CA ALA A 244 -11.98 40.15 -0.49
C ALA A 244 -10.54 40.43 -0.02
N LYS A 245 -9.59 40.54 -0.97
CA LYS A 245 -8.33 41.27 -0.73
C LYS A 245 -8.53 42.67 -1.33
N PRO A 246 -8.56 43.76 -0.54
CA PRO A 246 -8.67 45.11 -1.08
C PRO A 246 -7.52 45.40 -2.04
N ASP A 247 -7.76 46.20 -3.08
CA ASP A 247 -6.69 46.73 -3.91
C ASP A 247 -5.76 47.58 -3.05
N VAL A 248 -4.51 47.13 -2.93
CA VAL A 248 -3.43 47.97 -2.44
C VAL A 248 -3.08 48.90 -3.60
N GLN A 249 -3.70 50.07 -3.62
CA GLN A 249 -3.48 51.09 -4.65
C GLN A 249 -1.98 51.33 -4.82
N SER A 250 -1.46 50.96 -5.99
CA SER A 250 -0.09 51.24 -6.39
C SER A 250 0.05 52.75 -6.60
N LYS A 251 0.55 53.45 -5.57
CA LYS A 251 0.86 54.87 -5.64
C LYS A 251 1.84 55.08 -6.81
N PRO A 252 1.61 56.05 -7.71
CA PRO A 252 2.52 56.29 -8.82
C PRO A 252 3.91 56.64 -8.28
N VAL A 253 4.94 56.20 -9.00
CA VAL A 253 6.32 56.62 -8.79
C VAL A 253 6.59 57.75 -9.77
N ASP A 254 6.84 58.95 -9.25
CA ASP A 254 7.22 60.09 -10.08
C ASP A 254 8.61 59.86 -10.71
N PRO A 255 8.81 60.21 -12.00
CA PRO A 255 10.11 60.12 -12.64
C PRO A 255 11.04 61.26 -12.19
N ALA A 256 12.32 60.93 -12.00
CA ALA A 256 13.43 61.83 -11.74
C ALA A 256 14.65 61.37 -12.55
#